data_AF-A0A3M7BD21-F1
#
_entry.id   AF-A0A3M7BD21-F1
#
_cell.length_a   1.000
_cell.length_b   1.000
_cell.length_c   1.000
_cell.angle_alpha   90.00
_cell.angle_beta   90.00
_cell.angle_gamma   90.00
#
_symmetry.space_group_name_H-M   'P 1'
#
loop_
_entity.id
_entity.type
_entity.pdbx_description
1 polymer ?
#
loop_
_entity_poly.entity_id
_entity_poly.type
_entity_poly.pdbx_seq_one_letter_code
_entity_poly.pdbx_strand_id
1 'polypeptide(L)'
;AKKSFETVVGVGHSFGSIITEAITASTPSTFDAAILTGFSVDTAGIAPFITGLNLAIAKENSPFRFPFLSTGYLISSNIISQQTGFFRAPGFSPDILRRAETTKQTFTVGELFTLAQAIRPATAYSNPVAVVNGDADLPFCFGDCARDDKAQAVRGALYPALPETKFGTYLAPQAGHGLNLHYSASGAFDWIMEFLEQQGL
;
A
#
# COMPACT_ATOMS: atom_id res chain seq x y z
N ALA A 1 -4.55 -30.80 -6.15
CA ALA A 1 -4.04 -31.13 -4.81
C ALA A 1 -4.31 -29.94 -3.89
N LYS A 2 -4.91 -30.15 -2.71
CA LYS A 2 -5.00 -29.11 -1.68
C LYS A 2 -3.63 -29.02 -1.02
N LYS A 3 -2.85 -27.97 -1.32
CA LYS A 3 -1.64 -27.64 -0.57
C LYS A 3 -2.06 -26.94 0.71
N SER A 4 -1.51 -27.35 1.85
CA SER A 4 -1.60 -26.64 3.13
C SER A 4 -0.28 -25.90 3.37
N PHE A 5 -0.37 -24.71 3.96
CA PHE A 5 0.77 -23.94 4.41
C PHE A 5 0.73 -23.86 5.93
N GLU A 6 1.87 -24.08 6.58
CA GLU A 6 2.00 -23.92 8.04
C GLU A 6 2.16 -22.45 8.43
N THR A 7 2.70 -21.63 7.51
CA THR A 7 2.93 -20.20 7.69
C THR A 7 2.34 -19.43 6.52
N VAL A 8 1.59 -18.37 6.81
CA VAL A 8 0.98 -17.47 5.83
C VAL A 8 1.25 -16.03 6.23
N VAL A 9 2.02 -15.31 5.41
CA VAL A 9 2.28 -13.88 5.59
C VAL A 9 1.38 -13.08 4.65
N GLY A 10 0.59 -12.16 5.20
CA GLY A 10 -0.22 -11.23 4.44
C GLY A 10 0.60 -10.02 4.01
N VAL A 11 0.81 -9.82 2.72
CA VAL A 11 1.54 -8.65 2.20
C VAL A 11 0.61 -7.81 1.34
N GLY A 12 0.38 -6.58 1.77
CA GLY A 12 -0.49 -5.62 1.10
C GLY A 12 0.27 -4.43 0.56
N HIS A 13 -0.27 -3.82 -0.49
CA HIS A 13 0.15 -2.49 -0.95
C HIS A 13 -1.04 -1.58 -1.11
N SER A 14 -0.99 -0.37 -0.53
CA SER A 14 -2.06 0.62 -0.63
C SER A 14 -3.41 0.03 -0.21
N PHE A 15 -4.40 -0.03 -1.10
CA PHE A 15 -5.67 -0.71 -0.84
C PHE A 15 -5.52 -2.20 -0.48
N GLY A 16 -4.49 -2.89 -0.99
CA GLY A 16 -4.15 -4.24 -0.53
C GLY A 16 -3.74 -4.28 0.94
N SER A 17 -3.10 -3.23 1.47
CA SER A 17 -2.78 -3.10 2.90
C SER A 17 -4.04 -2.85 3.73
N ILE A 18 -4.98 -2.04 3.22
CA ILE A 18 -6.32 -1.88 3.83
C ILE A 18 -7.02 -3.23 3.96
N ILE A 19 -7.04 -4.05 2.90
CA ILE A 19 -7.64 -5.38 2.93
C ILE A 19 -6.90 -6.30 3.90
N THR A 20 -5.55 -6.27 3.88
CA THR A 20 -4.71 -7.10 4.76
C THR A 20 -4.97 -6.76 6.23
N GLU A 21 -5.02 -5.48 6.58
CA GLU A 21 -5.37 -5.01 7.93
C GLU A 21 -6.78 -5.44 8.32
N ALA A 22 -7.77 -5.28 7.42
CA ALA A 22 -9.14 -5.68 7.70
C ALA A 22 -9.27 -7.19 7.96
N ILE A 23 -8.45 -8.02 7.30
CA ILE A 23 -8.34 -9.45 7.57
C ILE A 23 -7.74 -9.69 8.96
N THR A 24 -6.67 -8.98 9.36
CA THR A 24 -6.12 -9.11 10.72
C THR A 24 -7.15 -8.75 11.80
N ALA A 25 -8.06 -7.80 11.52
CA ALA A 25 -9.11 -7.39 12.45
C ALA A 25 -10.35 -8.30 12.44
N SER A 26 -10.67 -8.95 11.33
CA SER A 26 -11.87 -9.79 11.19
C SER A 26 -11.61 -11.28 11.40
N THR A 27 -10.45 -11.76 10.98
CA THR A 27 -10.02 -13.15 11.10
C THR A 27 -8.57 -13.20 11.57
N PRO A 28 -8.29 -12.89 12.85
CA PRO A 28 -6.93 -12.69 13.37
C PRO A 28 -5.98 -13.89 13.21
N SER A 29 -6.50 -15.10 13.04
CA SER A 29 -5.71 -16.32 12.84
C SER A 29 -5.30 -16.57 11.38
N THR A 30 -5.64 -15.68 10.45
CA THR A 30 -5.36 -15.91 9.01
C THR A 30 -3.89 -15.74 8.67
N PHE A 31 -3.21 -14.80 9.32
CA PHE A 31 -1.84 -14.41 8.99
C PHE A 31 -0.93 -14.55 10.20
N ASP A 32 0.19 -15.23 10.00
CA ASP A 32 1.29 -15.34 10.96
C ASP A 32 2.12 -14.07 11.05
N ALA A 33 2.06 -13.21 10.02
CA ALA A 33 2.49 -11.81 10.06
C ALA A 33 1.77 -10.99 8.98
N ALA A 34 1.68 -9.67 9.18
CA ALA A 34 1.14 -8.73 8.19
C ALA A 34 2.14 -7.63 7.81
N ILE A 35 2.44 -7.50 6.53
CA ILE A 35 3.28 -6.45 5.97
C ILE A 35 2.40 -5.48 5.19
N LEU A 36 2.26 -4.27 5.73
CA LEU A 36 1.39 -3.21 5.20
C LEU A 36 2.28 -2.18 4.50
N THR A 37 2.27 -2.18 3.17
CA THR A 37 3.08 -1.23 2.41
C THR A 37 2.28 -0.05 1.88
N GLY A 38 2.88 1.15 1.84
CA GLY A 38 2.21 2.38 1.44
C GLY A 38 0.90 2.60 2.21
N PHE A 39 0.99 2.60 3.54
CA PHE A 39 -0.16 2.57 4.45
C PHE A 39 0.11 3.36 5.73
N SER A 40 -0.92 4.04 6.24
CA SER A 40 -0.93 4.61 7.59
C SER A 40 -2.38 4.88 8.02
N VAL A 41 -2.57 5.41 9.23
CA VAL A 41 -3.87 5.93 9.69
C VAL A 41 -4.12 7.39 9.29
N ASP A 42 -3.13 8.08 8.72
CA ASP A 42 -3.28 9.41 8.15
C ASP A 42 -3.86 9.32 6.74
N THR A 43 -5.00 9.97 6.54
CA THR A 43 -5.76 9.94 5.28
C THR A 43 -5.87 11.31 4.63
N ALA A 44 -5.19 12.33 5.17
CA ALA A 44 -5.25 13.70 4.66
C ALA A 44 -4.76 13.81 3.20
N GLY A 45 -3.86 12.91 2.80
CA GLY A 45 -3.31 12.85 1.44
C GLY A 45 -4.20 12.16 0.41
N ILE A 46 -5.27 11.45 0.80
CA ILE A 46 -6.11 10.68 -0.13
C ILE A 46 -6.81 11.58 -1.15
N ALA A 47 -7.41 12.69 -0.72
CA ALA A 47 -8.10 13.60 -1.65
C ALA A 47 -7.14 14.25 -2.68
N PRO A 48 -5.96 14.77 -2.26
CA PRO A 48 -4.90 15.19 -3.18
C PRO A 48 -4.42 14.09 -4.12
N PHE A 49 -4.25 12.86 -3.61
CA PHE A 49 -3.88 11.69 -4.42
C PHE A 49 -4.91 11.42 -5.52
N ILE A 50 -6.19 11.29 -5.18
CA ILE A 50 -7.29 11.07 -6.14
C ILE A 50 -7.34 12.20 -7.18
N THR A 51 -7.17 13.45 -6.72
CA THR A 51 -7.10 14.63 -7.60
C THR A 51 -5.93 14.52 -8.58
N GLY A 52 -4.73 14.16 -8.10
CA GLY A 52 -3.54 13.99 -8.92
C GLY A 52 -3.65 12.83 -9.93
N LEU A 53 -4.38 11.77 -9.58
CA LEU A 53 -4.64 10.67 -10.50
C LEU A 53 -5.50 11.10 -11.70
N ASN A 54 -6.27 12.19 -11.58
CA ASN A 54 -7.15 12.73 -12.62
C ASN A 54 -7.90 11.60 -13.32
N LEU A 55 -8.75 10.90 -12.58
CA LEU A 55 -9.28 9.58 -12.98
C LEU A 55 -10.05 9.63 -14.31
N ALA A 56 -9.86 8.59 -15.12
CA ALA A 56 -10.54 8.41 -16.40
C ALA A 56 -11.21 7.03 -16.47
N ILE A 57 -12.30 6.96 -17.23
CA ILE A 57 -12.99 5.70 -17.52
C ILE A 57 -12.05 4.79 -18.33
N ALA A 58 -11.81 3.58 -17.84
CA ALA A 58 -10.79 2.68 -18.39
C ALA A 58 -11.01 2.34 -19.87
N LYS A 59 -12.26 2.02 -20.24
CA LYS A 59 -12.61 1.68 -21.63
C LYS A 59 -12.48 2.86 -22.61
N GLU A 60 -12.57 4.10 -22.13
CA GLU A 60 -12.48 5.31 -22.96
C GLU A 60 -11.03 5.76 -23.12
N ASN A 61 -10.26 5.72 -22.04
CA ASN A 61 -8.86 6.12 -22.03
C ASN A 61 -7.93 5.07 -22.66
N SER A 62 -8.21 3.78 -22.45
CA SER A 62 -7.41 2.66 -22.96
C SER A 62 -8.27 1.56 -23.60
N PRO A 63 -9.00 1.87 -24.70
CA PRO A 63 -10.01 0.99 -25.29
C PRO A 63 -9.46 -0.36 -25.76
N PHE A 64 -8.20 -0.43 -26.20
CA PHE A 64 -7.59 -1.69 -26.63
C PHE A 64 -7.23 -2.62 -25.47
N ARG A 65 -6.99 -2.08 -24.27
CA ARG A 65 -6.67 -2.86 -23.06
C ARG A 65 -7.92 -3.27 -22.30
N PHE A 66 -8.97 -2.45 -22.34
CA PHE A 66 -10.18 -2.61 -21.52
C PHE A 66 -11.49 -2.56 -22.33
N PRO A 67 -11.59 -3.22 -23.51
CA PRO A 67 -12.71 -3.00 -24.44
C PRO A 67 -14.09 -3.40 -23.90
N PHE A 68 -14.13 -4.32 -22.93
CA PHE A 68 -15.37 -4.90 -22.39
C PHE A 68 -15.67 -4.53 -20.93
N LEU A 69 -14.88 -3.62 -20.34
CA LEU A 69 -15.14 -3.18 -18.96
C LEU A 69 -16.33 -2.20 -18.92
N SER A 70 -17.09 -2.23 -17.82
CA SER A 70 -18.14 -1.25 -17.57
C SER A 70 -17.55 0.15 -17.29
N THR A 71 -18.39 1.19 -17.33
CA THR A 71 -17.97 2.57 -16.96
C THR A 71 -17.60 2.72 -15.48
N GLY A 72 -17.86 1.70 -14.66
CA GLY A 72 -17.46 1.68 -13.25
C GLY A 72 -15.98 1.39 -13.03
N TYR A 73 -15.23 1.02 -14.07
CA TYR A 73 -13.78 0.80 -13.99
C TYR A 73 -13.01 2.06 -14.39
N LEU A 74 -12.11 2.48 -13.50
CA LEU A 74 -11.30 3.68 -13.62
C LEU A 74 -9.81 3.35 -13.67
N ILE A 75 -9.05 4.26 -14.24
CA ILE A 75 -7.58 4.29 -14.22
C ILE A 75 -7.10 5.73 -13.99
N SER A 76 -5.83 5.89 -13.62
CA SER A 76 -5.16 7.18 -13.72
C SER A 76 -5.14 7.66 -15.18
N SER A 77 -5.37 8.95 -15.43
CA SER A 77 -5.57 9.43 -16.83
C SER A 77 -4.36 9.27 -17.73
N ASN A 78 -3.15 9.53 -17.21
CA ASN A 78 -1.93 9.56 -18.02
C ASN A 78 -0.68 9.40 -17.15
N ILE A 79 0.49 9.44 -17.80
CA ILE A 79 1.80 9.30 -17.14
C ILE A 79 2.09 10.39 -16.09
N ILE A 80 1.59 11.61 -16.28
CA ILE A 80 1.75 12.71 -15.30
C ILE A 80 0.94 12.38 -14.05
N SER A 81 -0.28 11.86 -14.21
CA SER A 81 -1.10 11.38 -13.10
C SER A 81 -0.47 10.21 -12.35
N GLN A 82 0.12 9.25 -13.06
CA GLN A 82 0.90 8.17 -12.44
C GLN A 82 2.06 8.74 -11.62
N GLN A 83 2.85 9.64 -12.20
CA GLN A 83 3.99 10.23 -11.51
C GLN A 83 3.54 11.00 -10.26
N THR A 84 2.50 11.83 -10.39
CA THR A 84 1.97 12.67 -9.31
C THR A 84 1.46 11.84 -8.14
N GLY A 85 0.71 10.77 -8.43
CA GLY A 85 0.11 9.93 -7.40
C GLY A 85 1.09 8.96 -6.75
N PHE A 86 2.02 8.39 -7.52
CA PHE A 86 2.79 7.23 -7.07
C PHE A 86 4.31 7.46 -6.97
N PHE A 87 4.89 8.42 -7.68
CA PHE A 87 6.35 8.50 -7.83
C PHE A 87 6.96 9.76 -7.21
N ARG A 88 8.17 9.60 -6.67
CA ARG A 88 8.98 10.67 -6.11
C ARG A 88 10.29 10.80 -6.89
N ALA A 89 10.46 11.91 -7.59
CA ALA A 89 11.74 12.22 -8.23
C ALA A 89 12.79 12.62 -7.18
N PRO A 90 14.08 12.30 -7.36
CA PRO A 90 14.67 11.59 -8.50
C PRO A 90 14.77 10.06 -8.32
N GLY A 91 14.01 9.46 -7.38
CA GLY A 91 14.18 8.07 -6.93
C GLY A 91 13.73 6.96 -7.88
N PHE A 92 13.45 7.26 -9.15
CA PHE A 92 13.00 6.27 -10.13
C PHE A 92 13.57 6.56 -11.53
N SER A 93 13.63 5.52 -12.37
CA SER A 93 13.97 5.68 -13.79
C SER A 93 12.73 6.09 -14.58
N PRO A 94 12.83 7.04 -15.53
CA PRO A 94 11.75 7.33 -16.47
C PRO A 94 11.22 6.10 -17.23
N ASP A 95 12.05 5.06 -17.44
CA ASP A 95 11.62 3.80 -18.03
C ASP A 95 10.68 3.00 -17.13
N ILE A 96 10.91 3.02 -15.81
CA ILE A 96 10.02 2.38 -14.83
C ILE A 96 8.67 3.09 -14.82
N LEU A 97 8.66 4.43 -14.85
CA LEU A 97 7.41 5.20 -14.94
C LEU A 97 6.64 4.90 -16.24
N ARG A 98 7.33 4.87 -17.39
CA ARG A 98 6.73 4.45 -18.67
C ARG A 98 6.15 3.04 -18.59
N ARG A 99 6.88 2.11 -17.97
CA ARG A 99 6.40 0.74 -17.77
C ARG A 99 5.15 0.72 -16.89
N ALA A 100 5.17 1.41 -15.75
CA ALA A 100 4.03 1.50 -14.85
C ALA A 100 2.78 2.07 -15.55
N GLU A 101 2.93 3.13 -16.35
CA GLU A 101 1.84 3.71 -17.13
C GLU A 101 1.27 2.72 -18.16
N THR A 102 2.14 2.01 -18.90
CA THR A 102 1.70 1.06 -19.94
C THR A 102 1.10 -0.22 -19.35
N THR A 103 1.45 -0.59 -18.13
CA THR A 103 0.94 -1.79 -17.45
C THR A 103 -0.09 -1.53 -16.36
N LYS A 104 -0.46 -0.27 -16.09
CA LYS A 104 -1.44 0.09 -15.04
C LYS A 104 -2.73 -0.71 -15.16
N GLN A 105 -3.32 -1.07 -14.04
CA GLN A 105 -4.56 -1.82 -13.99
C GLN A 105 -5.71 -0.93 -13.51
N THR A 106 -6.92 -1.42 -13.72
CA THR A 106 -8.14 -0.74 -13.29
C THR A 106 -8.39 -0.95 -11.80
N PHE A 107 -9.09 0.00 -11.22
CA PHE A 107 -9.87 -0.18 -10.00
C PHE A 107 -11.31 0.28 -10.28
N THR A 108 -12.21 0.12 -9.33
CA THR A 108 -13.63 0.39 -9.48
C THR A 108 -14.06 1.61 -8.67
N VAL A 109 -15.12 2.26 -9.14
CA VAL A 109 -15.83 3.29 -8.36
C VAL A 109 -16.29 2.74 -7.00
N GLY A 110 -16.66 1.46 -6.93
CA GLY A 110 -17.05 0.80 -5.69
C GLY A 110 -15.92 0.78 -4.66
N GLU A 111 -14.69 0.45 -5.07
CA GLU A 111 -13.52 0.49 -4.19
C GLU A 111 -13.28 1.89 -3.63
N LEU A 112 -13.45 2.96 -4.43
CA LEU A 112 -13.30 4.34 -3.94
C LEU A 112 -14.25 4.68 -2.79
N PHE A 113 -15.50 4.20 -2.87
CA PHE A 113 -16.51 4.47 -1.84
C PHE A 113 -16.33 3.64 -0.57
N THR A 114 -15.59 2.54 -0.63
CA THR A 114 -15.39 1.62 0.49
C THR A 114 -13.99 1.66 1.10
N LEU A 115 -13.05 2.40 0.51
CA LEU A 115 -11.65 2.56 0.94
C LEU A 115 -11.48 2.64 2.47
N ALA A 116 -12.20 3.54 3.13
CA ALA A 116 -12.04 3.79 4.58
C ALA A 116 -12.92 2.91 5.48
N GLN A 117 -13.86 2.14 4.92
CA GLN A 117 -14.85 1.40 5.72
C GLN A 117 -14.32 0.06 6.26
N ALA A 118 -13.24 -0.45 5.70
CA ALA A 118 -12.71 -1.76 6.06
C ALA A 118 -11.79 -1.73 7.29
N ILE A 119 -11.14 -0.59 7.56
CA ILE A 119 -10.13 -0.46 8.60
C ILE A 119 -10.80 -0.39 9.98
N ARG A 120 -10.33 -1.20 10.92
CA ARG A 120 -10.79 -1.14 12.32
C ARG A 120 -9.77 -1.79 13.25
N PRO A 121 -9.63 -1.33 14.51
CA PRO A 121 -8.64 -1.87 15.42
C PRO A 121 -8.69 -3.40 15.54
N ALA A 122 -7.58 -4.06 15.21
CA ALA A 122 -7.36 -5.49 15.29
C ALA A 122 -6.95 -5.89 16.72
N THR A 123 -7.84 -5.67 17.70
CA THR A 123 -7.56 -5.86 19.13
C THR A 123 -7.21 -7.31 19.53
N ALA A 124 -7.59 -8.29 18.70
CA ALA A 124 -7.32 -9.71 18.91
C ALA A 124 -6.13 -10.24 18.08
N TYR A 125 -5.51 -9.42 17.23
CA TYR A 125 -4.33 -9.81 16.45
C TYR A 125 -3.07 -9.61 17.29
N SER A 126 -2.29 -10.67 17.49
CA SER A 126 -1.09 -10.69 18.35
C SER A 126 0.19 -11.14 17.62
N ASN A 127 0.07 -11.34 16.31
CA ASN A 127 1.14 -11.69 15.40
C ASN A 127 1.87 -10.44 14.88
N PRO A 128 3.11 -10.56 14.39
CA PRO A 128 3.91 -9.41 13.99
C PRO A 128 3.29 -8.61 12.84
N VAL A 129 3.49 -7.30 12.89
CA VAL A 129 3.03 -6.36 11.86
C VAL A 129 4.16 -5.42 11.49
N ALA A 130 4.34 -5.16 10.21
CA ALA A 130 5.22 -4.11 9.75
C ALA A 130 4.50 -3.12 8.84
N VAL A 131 4.87 -1.84 8.94
CA VAL A 131 4.43 -0.77 8.04
C VAL A 131 5.64 -0.25 7.25
N VAL A 132 5.59 -0.38 5.92
CA VAL A 132 6.72 -0.08 5.03
C VAL A 132 6.29 0.91 3.95
N ASN A 133 6.75 2.15 4.04
CA ASN A 133 6.30 3.23 3.17
C ASN A 133 7.46 3.84 2.38
N GLY A 134 7.15 4.54 1.29
CA GLY A 134 8.07 5.56 0.78
C GLY A 134 8.09 6.77 1.70
N ASP A 135 9.24 7.42 1.85
CA ASP A 135 9.38 8.62 2.69
C ASP A 135 8.46 9.78 2.26
N ALA A 136 8.05 9.80 0.99
CA ALA A 136 7.19 10.80 0.37
C ALA A 136 5.86 10.20 -0.14
N ASP A 137 5.29 9.23 0.57
CA ASP A 137 3.98 8.65 0.25
C ASP A 137 2.86 9.72 0.28
N LEU A 138 2.23 9.97 -0.88
CA LEU A 138 1.20 10.99 -0.98
C LEU A 138 -0.10 10.63 -0.23
N PRO A 139 -0.79 9.51 -0.51
CA PRO A 139 -2.08 9.23 0.12
C PRO A 139 -2.01 9.01 1.64
N PHE A 140 -0.95 8.37 2.14
CA PHE A 140 -0.88 7.93 3.54
C PHE A 140 0.08 8.73 4.43
N CYS A 141 0.76 9.76 3.92
CA CYS A 141 1.45 10.72 4.78
C CYS A 141 1.57 12.12 4.17
N PHE A 142 0.77 12.40 3.15
CA PHE A 142 0.73 13.68 2.46
C PHE A 142 2.09 14.15 1.94
N GLY A 143 2.95 13.19 1.56
CA GLY A 143 4.27 13.44 1.00
C GLY A 143 5.40 13.62 2.03
N ASP A 144 5.15 13.43 3.33
CA ASP A 144 6.16 13.46 4.38
C ASP A 144 5.84 12.45 5.51
N CYS A 145 6.37 11.24 5.37
CA CYS A 145 6.09 10.13 6.29
C CYS A 145 6.94 10.17 7.56
N ALA A 146 8.07 10.89 7.53
CA ALA A 146 8.94 11.04 8.69
C ALA A 146 8.31 11.98 9.74
N ARG A 147 7.51 12.95 9.28
CA ARG A 147 6.77 13.85 10.15
C ARG A 147 5.76 13.08 11.01
N ASP A 148 5.92 13.20 12.33
CA ASP A 148 5.07 12.57 13.35
C ASP A 148 5.04 11.03 13.30
N ASP A 149 6.01 10.39 12.64
CA ASP A 149 6.15 8.94 12.48
C ASP A 149 4.81 8.23 12.14
N LYS A 150 4.29 8.53 10.95
CA LYS A 150 2.98 8.05 10.49
C LYS A 150 2.88 6.52 10.47
N ALA A 151 3.98 5.84 10.20
CA ALA A 151 4.05 4.38 10.22
C ALA A 151 3.89 3.85 11.65
N GLN A 152 4.58 4.43 12.63
CA GLN A 152 4.48 3.99 14.02
C GLN A 152 3.10 4.25 14.64
N ALA A 153 2.42 5.32 14.21
CA ALA A 153 1.06 5.64 14.67
C ALA A 153 0.05 4.51 14.40
N VAL A 154 0.29 3.67 13.38
CA VAL A 154 -0.54 2.50 13.06
C VAL A 154 -0.61 1.52 14.22
N ARG A 155 0.48 1.30 14.97
CA ARG A 155 0.50 0.37 16.11
C ARG A 155 -0.52 0.77 17.16
N GLY A 156 -0.46 2.01 17.63
CA GLY A 156 -1.35 2.51 18.68
C GLY A 156 -2.81 2.57 18.23
N ALA A 157 -3.04 2.93 16.97
CA ALA A 157 -4.39 3.10 16.44
C ALA A 157 -5.08 1.78 16.07
N LEU A 158 -4.36 0.85 15.43
CA LEU A 158 -4.94 -0.36 14.85
C LEU A 158 -4.51 -1.66 15.54
N TYR A 159 -3.34 -1.69 16.18
CA TYR A 159 -2.81 -2.88 16.85
C TYR A 159 -2.47 -2.61 18.33
N PRO A 160 -3.42 -2.11 19.14
CA PRO A 160 -3.14 -1.62 20.50
C PRO A 160 -2.65 -2.71 21.45
N ALA A 161 -2.91 -3.99 21.16
CA ALA A 161 -2.47 -5.13 21.95
C ALA A 161 -1.06 -5.63 21.55
N LEU A 162 -0.49 -5.13 20.46
CA LEU A 162 0.78 -5.61 19.92
C LEU A 162 1.96 -4.91 20.62
N PRO A 163 2.90 -5.67 21.22
CA PRO A 163 4.09 -5.09 21.84
C PRO A 163 5.01 -4.49 20.77
N GLU A 164 5.86 -3.54 21.17
CA GLU A 164 6.81 -2.88 20.25
C GLU A 164 7.76 -3.88 19.58
N THR A 165 8.12 -4.97 20.27
CA THR A 165 9.00 -6.02 19.72
C THR A 165 8.40 -6.79 18.55
N LYS A 166 7.09 -6.70 18.32
CA LYS A 166 6.37 -7.33 17.21
C LYS A 166 5.91 -6.34 16.15
N PHE A 167 6.23 -5.05 16.30
CA PHE A 167 5.84 -4.01 15.36
C PHE A 167 7.08 -3.36 14.75
N GLY A 168 7.15 -3.33 13.42
CA GLY A 168 8.27 -2.72 12.70
C GLY A 168 7.82 -1.61 11.76
N THR A 169 8.69 -0.63 11.52
CA THR A 169 8.48 0.41 10.51
C THR A 169 9.70 0.60 9.64
N TYR A 170 9.48 0.92 8.37
CA TYR A 170 10.54 1.28 7.44
C TYR A 170 10.08 2.36 6.48
N LEU A 171 10.96 3.35 6.25
CA LEU A 171 10.77 4.39 5.25
C LEU A 171 11.83 4.25 4.16
N ALA A 172 11.39 3.85 2.97
CA ALA A 172 12.23 3.80 1.78
C ALA A 172 12.57 5.24 1.33
N PRO A 173 13.85 5.62 1.28
CA PRO A 173 14.23 6.99 0.95
C PRO A 173 13.93 7.32 -0.52
N GLN A 174 13.58 8.59 -0.78
CA GLN A 174 13.27 9.12 -2.10
C GLN A 174 12.19 8.31 -2.84
N ALA A 175 11.21 7.80 -2.11
CA ALA A 175 10.17 6.95 -2.66
C ALA A 175 8.78 7.55 -2.40
N GLY A 176 7.95 7.53 -3.43
CA GLY A 176 6.53 7.88 -3.32
C GLY A 176 5.70 6.69 -2.87
N HIS A 177 4.39 6.80 -3.09
CA HIS A 177 3.43 5.75 -2.74
C HIS A 177 3.75 4.42 -3.43
N GLY A 178 4.16 4.44 -4.72
CA GLY A 178 4.59 3.25 -5.46
C GLY A 178 6.02 2.83 -5.12
N LEU A 179 6.33 2.59 -3.84
CA LEU A 179 7.70 2.38 -3.35
C LEU A 179 8.45 1.26 -4.09
N ASN A 180 7.75 0.19 -4.49
CA ASN A 180 8.31 -0.94 -5.24
C ASN A 180 8.81 -0.56 -6.65
N LEU A 181 8.50 0.66 -7.11
CA LEU A 181 8.88 1.21 -8.41
C LEU A 181 10.02 2.25 -8.30
N HIS A 182 10.65 2.36 -7.13
CA HIS A 182 11.77 3.25 -6.86
C HIS A 182 13.08 2.45 -6.66
N TYR A 183 14.22 3.12 -6.78
CA TYR A 183 15.54 2.50 -6.59
C TYR A 183 15.76 1.95 -5.17
N SER A 184 15.06 2.50 -4.17
CA SER A 184 15.11 2.08 -2.77
C SER A 184 14.25 0.84 -2.47
N ALA A 185 13.54 0.29 -3.45
CA ALA A 185 12.68 -0.89 -3.26
C ALA A 185 13.45 -2.11 -2.72
N SER A 186 14.68 -2.33 -3.17
CA SER A 186 15.53 -3.43 -2.69
C SER A 186 15.77 -3.36 -1.18
N GLY A 187 16.12 -2.18 -0.66
CA GLY A 187 16.30 -1.98 0.78
C GLY A 187 15.00 -2.20 1.58
N ALA A 188 13.84 -1.87 1.01
CA ALA A 188 12.55 -2.18 1.64
C ALA A 188 12.30 -3.70 1.69
N PHE A 189 12.65 -4.44 0.63
CA PHE A 189 12.51 -5.90 0.61
C PHE A 189 13.48 -6.56 1.59
N ASP A 190 14.74 -6.15 1.61
CA ASP A 190 15.75 -6.67 2.54
C ASP A 190 15.28 -6.47 3.98
N TRP A 191 14.82 -5.27 4.33
CA TRP A 191 14.31 -4.96 5.65
C TRP A 191 13.06 -5.79 6.01
N ILE A 192 12.12 -6.00 5.08
CA ILE A 192 10.94 -6.86 5.32
C ILE A 192 11.38 -8.29 5.64
N MET A 193 12.33 -8.84 4.89
CA MET A 193 12.83 -10.19 5.11
C MET A 193 13.56 -10.31 6.45
N GLU A 194 14.40 -9.33 6.80
CA GLU A 194 15.07 -9.27 8.10
C GLU A 194 14.07 -9.17 9.26
N PHE A 195 13.02 -8.35 9.12
CA PHE A 195 11.96 -8.26 10.11
C PHE A 195 11.26 -9.61 10.31
N LEU A 196 10.89 -10.31 9.23
CA LEU A 196 10.25 -11.62 9.33
C LEU A 196 11.17 -12.65 10.00
N GLU A 197 12.45 -12.69 9.63
CA GLU A 197 13.45 -13.58 10.23
C GLU A 197 13.59 -13.32 11.75
N GLN A 198 13.63 -12.06 12.18
CA GLN A 198 13.68 -11.68 13.59
C GLN A 198 12.44 -12.13 14.38
N GLN A 199 11.31 -12.32 13.71
CA GLN A 199 10.09 -12.86 14.30
C GLN A 199 9.99 -14.39 14.21
N GLY A 200 11.00 -15.05 13.64
CA GLY A 200 11.06 -16.50 13.47
C GLY A 200 10.21 -17.04 12.32
N LEU A 201 9.98 -16.23 11.28
CA LEU A 201 9.19 -16.56 10.09
C LEU A 201 10.04 -16.67 8.83
#